data_AF-A0A952NM00-F1
#
_entry.id   AF-A0A952NM00-F1
#
_cell.length_a   1.000
_cell.length_b   1.000
_cell.length_c   1.000
_cell.angle_alpha   90.00
_cell.angle_beta   90.00
_cell.angle_gamma   90.00
#
_symmetry.space_group_name_H-M   'P 1'
#
loop_
_entity.id
_entity.type
_entity.pdbx_description
1 polymer ?
#
loop_
_entity_poly.entity_id
_entity_poly.type
_entity_poly.pdbx_seq_one_letter_code
_entity_poly.pdbx_strand_id
1 'polypeptide(L)'
;MLWLASKLGTQKIADPVKYQSYECGIPVQEKKDTKISVKFYLTAILFIIFDIEIIFMYPWATTFKDSLAAGQGLYVLLSMGAFLLIFIFGLFWEVKSKALEWD
;
A
#
# COMPACT_ATOMS: atom_id res chain seq x y z
N MET A 1 29.61 -1.70 -15.73
CA MET A 1 29.79 -1.35 -17.17
C MET A 1 28.82 -0.29 -17.66
N LEU A 2 27.52 -0.34 -17.36
CA LEU A 2 26.52 0.65 -17.81
C LEU A 2 26.83 2.11 -17.39
N TRP A 3 27.42 2.32 -16.21
CA TRP A 3 27.81 3.65 -15.74
C TRP A 3 28.95 4.27 -16.58
N LEU A 4 29.95 3.47 -16.97
CA LEU A 4 31.02 3.93 -17.87
C LEU A 4 30.48 4.23 -19.27
N ALA A 5 29.58 3.38 -19.79
CA ALA A 5 28.96 3.58 -21.10
C ALA A 5 28.10 4.85 -21.15
N SER A 6 27.36 5.16 -20.08
CA SER A 6 26.59 6.39 -19.96
C SER A 6 27.47 7.65 -20.00
N LYS A 7 28.66 7.59 -19.40
CA LYS A 7 29.56 8.73 -19.24
C LYS A 7 30.45 8.99 -20.47
N LEU A 8 30.85 7.93 -21.18
CA LEU A 8 31.69 7.98 -22.39
C LEU A 8 30.86 7.99 -23.69
N GLY A 9 29.58 7.66 -23.62
CA GLY A 9 28.64 7.68 -24.75
C GLY A 9 28.28 9.10 -25.21
N THR A 10 27.53 9.18 -26.30
CA THR A 10 27.12 10.43 -26.93
C THR A 10 26.46 11.38 -25.95
N GLN A 11 27.06 12.57 -25.79
CA GLN A 11 26.52 13.65 -24.97
C GLN A 11 25.11 14.00 -25.49
N LYS A 12 24.11 13.90 -24.61
CA LYS A 12 22.74 14.31 -24.96
C LYS A 12 22.76 15.82 -25.21
N ILE A 13 22.43 16.24 -26.43
CA ILE A 13 22.16 17.64 -26.74
C ILE A 13 20.97 18.07 -25.88
N ALA A 14 21.23 19.00 -24.96
CA ALA A 14 20.24 19.57 -24.07
C ALA A 14 19.32 20.49 -24.89
N ASP A 15 18.18 19.95 -25.28
CA ASP A 15 17.12 20.69 -25.96
C ASP A 15 16.01 20.95 -24.94
N PRO A 16 15.64 22.22 -24.65
CA PRO A 16 14.61 22.55 -23.68
C PRO A 16 13.27 21.86 -23.97
N VAL A 17 12.96 21.56 -25.23
CA VAL A 17 11.73 20.86 -25.62
C VAL A 17 11.70 19.42 -25.10
N LYS A 18 12.86 18.76 -24.98
CA LYS A 18 12.96 17.39 -24.44
C LYS A 18 12.69 17.29 -22.94
N TYR A 19 12.73 18.43 -22.24
CA TYR A 19 12.46 18.50 -20.80
C TYR A 19 11.03 18.97 -20.49
N GLN A 20 10.20 19.21 -21.51
CA GLN A 20 8.78 19.53 -21.33
C GLN A 20 7.93 18.26 -21.18
N SER A 21 6.82 18.35 -20.45
CA SER A 21 5.86 17.26 -20.32
C SER A 21 5.22 16.95 -21.67
N TYR A 22 5.06 15.66 -21.99
CA TYR A 22 4.42 15.22 -23.21
C TYR A 22 2.90 15.30 -23.11
N GLU A 23 2.29 16.14 -23.96
CA GLU A 23 0.82 16.33 -24.06
C GLU A 23 0.35 16.13 -25.52
N CYS A 24 0.82 15.06 -26.17
CA CYS A 24 0.42 14.69 -27.54
C CYS A 24 0.65 15.78 -28.61
N GLY A 25 1.72 16.56 -28.47
CA GLY A 25 2.10 17.60 -29.45
C GLY A 25 1.45 18.97 -29.22
N ILE A 26 0.67 19.12 -28.15
CA ILE A 26 0.09 20.39 -27.70
C ILE A 26 1.01 20.98 -26.62
N PRO A 27 1.27 22.31 -26.59
CA PRO A 27 2.00 22.92 -25.49
C PRO A 27 1.27 22.68 -24.17
N VAL A 28 2.03 22.31 -23.14
CA VAL A 28 1.50 22.04 -21.79
C VAL A 28 0.73 23.27 -21.31
N GLN A 29 -0.58 23.13 -21.16
CA GLN A 29 -1.38 24.13 -20.48
C GLN A 29 -1.12 23.95 -18.98
N GLU A 30 -0.50 24.94 -18.34
CA GLU A 30 -0.32 24.93 -16.88
C GLU A 30 -1.67 25.03 -16.17
N LYS A 31 -2.41 23.91 -16.11
CA LYS A 31 -3.57 23.76 -15.24
C LYS A 31 -3.06 23.42 -13.85
N LYS A 32 -2.75 24.48 -13.12
CA LYS A 32 -2.27 24.44 -11.73
C LYS A 32 -3.21 23.67 -10.78
N ASP A 33 -4.49 23.54 -11.16
CA ASP A 33 -5.56 22.92 -10.38
C ASP A 33 -6.30 21.78 -11.11
N THR A 34 -5.56 20.83 -11.69
CA THR A 34 -6.20 19.61 -12.22
C THR A 34 -6.67 18.74 -11.05
N LYS A 35 -8.00 18.68 -10.83
CA LYS A 35 -8.60 17.77 -9.86
C LYS A 35 -8.55 16.34 -10.40
N ILE A 36 -7.61 15.55 -9.92
CA ILE A 36 -7.55 14.11 -10.18
C ILE A 36 -8.47 13.42 -9.16
N SER A 37 -9.47 12.68 -9.64
CA SER A 37 -10.33 11.87 -8.76
C SER A 37 -9.56 10.64 -8.29
N VAL A 38 -9.29 10.56 -6.99
CA VAL A 38 -8.64 9.39 -6.39
C VAL A 38 -9.72 8.36 -6.04
N LYS A 39 -10.07 7.51 -7.01
CA LYS A 39 -11.07 6.44 -6.80
C LYS A 39 -10.63 5.36 -5.81
N PHE A 40 -9.33 5.23 -5.54
CA PHE A 40 -8.75 4.15 -4.74
C PHE A 40 -8.52 4.51 -3.26
N TYR A 41 -9.06 5.64 -2.78
CA TYR A 41 -8.76 6.09 -1.42
C TYR A 41 -9.30 5.13 -0.34
N LEU A 42 -10.47 4.52 -0.56
CA LEU A 42 -11.04 3.53 0.37
C LEU A 42 -10.15 2.29 0.48
N THR A 43 -9.66 1.78 -0.65
CA THR A 43 -8.70 0.67 -0.67
C THR A 43 -7.40 1.02 0.04
N ALA A 44 -6.91 2.25 -0.10
CA ALA A 44 -5.69 2.69 0.59
C ALA A 44 -5.88 2.74 2.12
N ILE A 45 -7.02 3.24 2.60
CA ILE A 45 -7.33 3.26 4.04
C ILE A 45 -7.44 1.83 4.58
N LEU A 46 -8.13 0.94 3.86
CA LEU A 46 -8.23 -0.47 4.23
C LEU A 46 -6.85 -1.13 4.31
N PHE A 47 -5.98 -0.87 3.33
CA PHE A 47 -4.61 -1.39 3.35
C PHE A 47 -3.83 -0.93 4.57
N ILE A 48 -3.97 0.34 4.97
CA ILE A 48 -3.32 0.88 6.18
C ILE A 48 -3.84 0.17 7.44
N ILE A 49 -5.16 -0.03 7.55
CA ILE A 49 -5.75 -0.74 8.69
C ILE A 49 -5.24 -2.19 8.73
N PHE A 50 -5.22 -2.89 7.60
CA PHE A 50 -4.70 -4.25 7.52
C PHE A 50 -3.23 -4.36 7.90
N ASP A 51 -2.39 -3.40 7.51
CA ASP A 51 -0.97 -3.37 7.88
C ASP A 51 -0.79 -3.19 9.40
N ILE A 52 -1.59 -2.33 10.02
CA ILE A 52 -1.62 -2.13 11.48
C ILE A 52 -1.99 -3.44 12.20
N GLU A 53 -2.96 -4.19 11.68
CA GLU A 53 -3.36 -5.49 12.26
C GLU A 53 -2.22 -6.51 12.22
N ILE A 54 -1.44 -6.55 11.13
CA ILE A 54 -0.26 -7.43 11.00
C ILE A 54 0.81 -7.05 12.03
N ILE A 55 1.02 -5.75 12.30
CA ILE A 55 1.95 -5.29 13.32
C ILE A 55 1.57 -5.85 14.70
N PHE A 56 0.28 -5.98 15.03
CA PHE A 56 -0.17 -6.61 16.27
C PHE A 56 -0.04 -8.14 16.27
N MET A 57 -0.20 -8.77 15.10
CA MET A 57 -0.03 -10.22 14.96
C MET A 57 1.42 -10.68 15.14
N TYR A 58 2.40 -9.84 14.82
CA TYR A 58 3.82 -10.22 14.86
C TYR A 58 4.31 -10.57 16.28
N PRO A 59 4.16 -9.69 17.29
CA PRO A 59 4.57 -10.00 18.66
C PRO A 59 3.83 -11.21 19.23
N TRP A 60 2.54 -11.34 18.94
CA TRP A 60 1.77 -12.51 19.34
C TRP A 60 2.35 -13.82 18.75
N ALA A 61 2.67 -13.83 17.46
CA ALA A 61 3.22 -15.01 16.78
C ALA A 61 4.59 -15.41 17.36
N THR A 62 5.42 -14.42 17.72
CA THR A 62 6.74 -14.68 18.32
C THR A 62 6.65 -15.21 19.76
N THR A 63 5.69 -14.73 20.55
CA THR A 63 5.53 -15.10 21.98
C THR A 63 4.63 -16.31 22.22
N PHE A 64 3.96 -16.81 21.17
CA PHE A 64 3.04 -17.94 21.27
C PHE A 64 3.70 -19.22 21.78
N LYS A 65 4.94 -19.51 21.34
CA LYS A 65 5.67 -20.72 21.76
C LYS A 65 5.98 -20.71 23.27
N ASP A 66 6.43 -19.58 23.78
CA ASP A 66 6.75 -19.42 25.20
C ASP A 66 5.49 -19.48 26.05
N SER A 67 4.40 -18.88 25.57
CA SER A 67 3.08 -18.92 26.21
C SER A 67 2.48 -20.33 26.26
N LEU A 68 2.74 -21.14 25.23
CA LEU A 68 2.32 -22.55 25.18
C LEU A 68 3.08 -23.38 26.21
N ALA A 69 4.40 -23.18 26.34
CA ALA A 69 5.22 -23.85 27.34
C ALA A 69 4.83 -23.47 28.78
N ALA A 70 4.35 -22.24 29.00
CA ALA A 70 3.85 -21.75 30.28
C ALA A 70 2.42 -22.24 30.62
N GLY A 71 1.79 -23.07 29.79
CA GLY A 71 0.42 -23.58 30.00
C GLY A 71 -0.69 -22.57 29.69
N GLN A 72 -0.37 -21.38 29.18
CA GLN A 72 -1.33 -20.33 28.82
C GLN A 72 -1.71 -20.33 27.33
N GLY A 73 -1.27 -21.33 26.57
CA GLY A 73 -1.45 -21.38 25.11
C GLY A 73 -2.91 -21.26 24.65
N LEU A 74 -3.87 -21.86 25.37
CA LEU A 74 -5.29 -21.77 25.00
C LEU A 74 -5.84 -20.35 25.12
N TYR A 75 -5.49 -19.64 26.19
CA TYR A 75 -5.93 -18.25 26.40
C TYR A 75 -5.35 -17.33 25.33
N VAL A 76 -4.05 -17.46 25.06
CA VAL A 76 -3.34 -16.67 24.04
C VAL A 76 -3.84 -17.00 22.63
N LEU A 77 -4.27 -18.23 22.38
CA LEU A 77 -4.89 -18.61 21.11
C LEU A 77 -6.30 -18.01 20.96
N LEU A 78 -7.11 -18.04 22.01
CA LEU A 78 -8.46 -17.47 22.00
C LEU A 78 -8.44 -15.94 21.83
N SER A 79 -7.49 -15.24 22.45
CA SER A 79 -7.38 -13.79 22.30
C SER A 79 -7.07 -13.38 20.85
N MET A 80 -6.15 -14.08 20.18
CA MET A 80 -5.88 -13.86 18.76
C MET A 80 -7.04 -14.32 17.86
N GLY A 81 -7.71 -15.41 18.22
CA GLY A 81 -8.92 -15.85 17.52
C GLY A 81 -10.03 -14.78 17.55
N ALA A 82 -10.27 -14.17 18.71
CA ALA A 82 -11.22 -13.07 18.85
C ALA A 82 -10.80 -11.83 18.05
N PHE A 83 -9.51 -11.49 18.08
CA PHE A 83 -8.95 -10.38 17.29
C PHE A 83 -9.18 -10.58 15.79
N LEU A 84 -8.84 -11.76 15.25
CA LEU A 84 -9.06 -12.10 13.85
C LEU A 84 -10.54 -12.13 13.47
N LEU A 85 -11.43 -12.59 14.36
CA LEU A 85 -12.88 -12.58 14.10
C LEU A 85 -13.41 -11.16 13.90
N ILE A 86 -12.98 -10.21 14.71
CA ILE A 86 -13.36 -8.79 14.57
C ILE A 86 -12.86 -8.24 13.22
N PHE A 87 -11.60 -8.53 12.87
CA PHE A 87 -11.03 -8.11 11.60
C PHE A 87 -11.77 -8.68 10.38
N ILE A 88 -12.04 -9.99 10.38
CA ILE A 88 -12.79 -10.67 9.31
C ILE A 88 -14.21 -10.10 9.19
N PHE A 89 -14.86 -9.79 10.31
CA PHE A 89 -16.18 -9.17 10.30
C PHE A 89 -16.15 -7.77 9.65
N GLY A 90 -15.13 -6.96 9.95
CA GLY A 90 -14.92 -5.67 9.31
C GLY A 90 -14.73 -5.80 7.79
N LEU A 91 -13.86 -6.71 7.34
CA LEU A 91 -13.66 -7.00 5.92
C LEU A 91 -14.95 -7.45 5.23
N PHE A 92 -15.71 -8.35 5.86
CA PHE A 92 -16.97 -8.84 5.31
C PHE A 92 -17.97 -7.69 5.12
N TRP A 93 -18.03 -6.76 6.07
CA TRP A 93 -18.89 -5.58 5.97
C TRP A 93 -18.47 -4.67 4.81
N GLU A 94 -17.19 -4.37 4.69
CA GLU A 94 -16.68 -3.48 3.63
C GLU A 94 -16.88 -4.05 2.22
N VAL A 95 -16.67 -5.36 2.05
CA VAL A 95 -16.97 -6.07 0.79
C VAL A 95 -18.46 -5.95 0.46
N LYS A 96 -19.34 -6.14 1.44
CA LYS A 96 -20.80 -5.98 1.25
C LYS A 96 -21.19 -4.53 0.92
N SER A 97 -20.49 -3.54 1.48
CA SER A 97 -20.69 -2.12 1.21
C SER A 97 -20.18 -1.67 -0.16
N LYS A 98 -19.61 -2.57 -0.98
CA LYS A 98 -19.04 -2.26 -2.31
C LYS A 98 -17.97 -1.17 -2.27
N ALA A 99 -17.32 -0.97 -1.12
CA ALA A 99 -16.25 0.00 -0.94
C ALA A 99 -15.00 -0.31 -1.79
N LEU A 100 -14.95 -1.53 -2.35
CA LEU A 100 -13.89 -2.06 -3.21
C LEU A 100 -14.25 -2.02 -4.70
N GLU A 101 -15.44 -1.55 -5.09
CA GLU A 101 -15.82 -1.39 -6.51
C GLU A 101 -15.33 -0.04 -7.03
N TRP A 102 -14.68 -0.03 -8.19
CA TRP A 102 -13.88 1.10 -8.70
C TRP A 102 -14.50 1.78 -9.94
N ASP A 103 -15.83 1.70 -10.06
CA ASP A 103 -16.61 2.36 -11.11
C ASP A 103 -16.87 3.84 -10.80
#